data_AF-A0A8T0DEW8-F1
#
_entry.id   AF-A0A8T0DEW8-F1
#
_cell.length_a   1.000
_cell.length_b   1.000
_cell.length_c   1.000
_cell.angle_alpha   90.00
_cell.angle_beta   90.00
_cell.angle_gamma   90.00
#
_symmetry.space_group_name_H-M   'P 1'
#
loop_
_entity.id
_entity.type
_entity.pdbx_description
1 polymer ?
#
loop_
_entity_poly.entity_id
_entity_poly.type
_entity_poly.pdbx_seq_one_letter_code
_entity_poly.pdbx_strand_id
1 'polypeptide(L)'
;MIAVGATRFILFVIIPSMLRVHPFSMGFEINVRLASNVADTRSPCEQLESRAPEYWSNGVFSHCQFQGTVEISNGKREHMFNISVGDDLIPEVSGEEMIYFAVAYFTNKVLNTDSWDCRTVVGIGQPNDTYTRIKVMDDIPLQEFILTTPTEQNICQKIVGKRYVEDQIKVEECHFLRSETIHFDGQHVGKYRLRIDKRLKYSKPMQANSIYTHFIRELNFKYGRCDFNGYWAPFVSPSCK
;
A
#
# COMPACT_ATOMS: atom_id res chain seq x y z
N MET A 1 9.37 2.01 30.83
CA MET A 1 9.99 1.39 29.63
C MET A 1 9.66 -0.08 29.68
N ILE A 2 8.71 -0.54 28.86
CA ILE A 2 8.43 -1.95 28.65
C ILE A 2 8.64 -2.18 27.17
N ALA A 3 9.74 -2.83 26.82
CA ALA A 3 9.97 -3.33 25.48
C ALA A 3 9.00 -4.49 25.24
N VAL A 4 8.11 -4.34 24.26
CA VAL A 4 7.26 -5.44 23.79
C VAL A 4 8.08 -6.17 22.73
N GLY A 5 8.83 -7.18 23.18
CA GLY A 5 9.54 -8.10 22.30
C GLY A 5 8.55 -9.01 21.57
N ALA A 6 8.76 -9.20 20.28
CA ALA A 6 8.02 -10.17 19.48
C ALA A 6 8.34 -11.60 19.98
N THR A 7 7.38 -12.23 20.65
CA THR A 7 7.51 -13.62 21.12
C THR A 7 7.34 -14.57 19.94
N ARG A 8 8.45 -15.15 19.47
CA ARG A 8 8.45 -16.25 18.49
C ARG A 8 7.94 -17.54 19.15
N PHE A 9 6.81 -18.08 18.69
CA PHE A 9 6.42 -19.46 18.99
C PHE A 9 6.82 -20.35 17.80
N ILE A 10 7.70 -21.31 18.04
CA ILE A 10 8.08 -22.34 17.06
C ILE A 10 7.32 -23.60 17.44
N LEU A 11 6.35 -24.02 16.63
CA LEU A 11 5.63 -25.28 16.82
C LEU A 11 6.36 -26.39 16.06
N PHE A 12 6.91 -27.38 16.77
CA PHE A 12 7.53 -28.56 16.16
C PHE A 12 6.49 -29.70 16.07
N VAL A 13 6.02 -30.00 14.86
CA VAL A 13 5.24 -31.21 14.59
C VAL A 13 6.18 -32.27 14.02
N ILE A 14 6.41 -33.34 14.77
CA ILE A 14 7.29 -34.44 14.35
C ILE A 14 6.44 -35.54 13.72
N ILE A 15 6.56 -35.74 12.40
CA ILE A 15 6.10 -36.94 11.70
C ILE A 15 7.34 -37.64 11.11
N PRO A 16 7.57 -38.93 11.39
CA PRO A 16 8.77 -39.62 10.96
C PRO A 16 8.59 -40.06 9.51
N SER A 17 9.13 -39.30 8.55
CA SER A 17 9.73 -39.75 7.28
C SER A 17 9.91 -38.55 6.35
N MET A 18 11.16 -38.18 6.06
CA MET A 18 11.57 -37.33 4.93
C MET A 18 10.76 -36.02 4.75
N LEU A 19 10.72 -35.14 5.76
CA LEU A 19 10.31 -33.75 5.55
C LEU A 19 11.51 -32.82 5.70
N ARG A 20 11.85 -32.13 4.60
CA ARG A 20 12.50 -30.81 4.69
C ARG A 20 11.66 -29.99 5.66
N VAL A 21 12.22 -29.69 6.82
CA VAL A 21 11.61 -28.76 7.77
C VAL A 21 11.70 -27.40 7.11
N HIS A 22 10.62 -26.98 6.45
CA HIS A 22 10.46 -25.58 6.11
C HIS A 22 10.11 -24.88 7.43
N PRO A 23 10.95 -23.96 7.92
CA PRO A 23 10.52 -23.11 9.01
C PRO A 23 9.22 -22.45 8.57
N PHE A 24 8.13 -22.66 9.31
CA PHE A 24 6.92 -21.87 9.15
C PHE A 24 7.28 -20.45 9.57
N SER A 25 7.75 -19.66 8.63
CA SER A 25 7.85 -18.22 8.78
C SER A 25 6.42 -17.69 8.78
N MET A 26 6.02 -17.06 9.88
CA MET A 26 4.75 -16.33 9.93
C MET A 26 4.91 -15.13 9.00
N GLY A 27 4.32 -15.23 7.80
CA GLY A 27 4.35 -14.17 6.81
C GLY A 27 3.76 -12.84 7.31
N PHE A 28 3.95 -11.78 6.55
CA PHE A 28 3.47 -10.44 6.85
C PHE A 28 1.99 -10.31 6.49
N GLU A 29 1.17 -9.86 7.44
CA GLU A 29 -0.19 -9.45 7.12
C GLU A 29 -0.18 -8.07 6.48
N ILE A 30 -0.73 -7.97 5.27
CA ILE A 30 -0.74 -6.75 4.48
C ILE A 30 -2.14 -6.47 3.94
N ASN A 31 -2.54 -5.20 4.03
CA ASN A 31 -3.79 -4.73 3.45
C ASN A 31 -3.62 -4.46 1.95
N VAL A 32 -4.54 -4.97 1.15
CA VAL A 32 -4.59 -4.77 -0.29
C VAL A 32 -5.92 -4.16 -0.67
N ARG A 33 -5.89 -3.21 -1.59
CA ARG A 33 -7.05 -2.66 -2.27
C ARG A 33 -6.98 -2.98 -3.74
N LEU A 34 -8.09 -3.44 -4.31
CA LEU A 34 -8.23 -3.75 -5.73
C LEU A 34 -9.37 -2.93 -6.31
N ALA A 35 -9.06 -2.07 -7.27
CA ALA A 35 -10.10 -1.47 -8.10
C ALA A 35 -10.75 -2.54 -8.98
N SER A 36 -12.05 -2.77 -8.80
CA SER A 36 -12.81 -3.81 -9.51
C SER A 36 -13.84 -3.20 -10.48
N ASN A 37 -14.21 -3.98 -11.49
CA ASN A 37 -15.24 -3.66 -12.46
C ASN A 37 -16.56 -4.34 -12.06
N VAL A 38 -17.69 -3.67 -12.28
CA VAL A 38 -19.05 -4.23 -12.08
C VAL A 38 -19.27 -5.50 -12.89
N ALA A 39 -18.66 -5.59 -14.08
CA ALA A 39 -18.78 -6.73 -14.97
C ALA A 39 -17.98 -7.97 -14.56
N ASP A 40 -17.05 -7.88 -13.60
CA ASP A 40 -16.29 -9.04 -13.12
C ASP A 40 -17.14 -9.82 -12.12
N THR A 41 -17.52 -11.05 -12.49
CA THR A 41 -18.44 -11.92 -11.73
C THR A 41 -17.73 -12.88 -10.79
N ARG A 42 -16.40 -12.96 -10.84
CA ARG A 42 -15.60 -13.79 -9.93
C ARG A 42 -15.71 -13.26 -8.51
N SER A 43 -15.52 -14.12 -7.52
CA SER A 43 -15.44 -13.68 -6.12
C SER A 43 -14.28 -12.70 -5.92
N PRO A 44 -14.33 -11.79 -4.93
CA PRO A 44 -13.26 -10.82 -4.71
C PRO A 44 -11.87 -11.45 -4.55
N CYS A 45 -11.76 -12.59 -3.86
CA CYS A 45 -10.47 -13.27 -3.70
C CYS A 45 -9.98 -13.90 -5.01
N GLU A 46 -10.85 -14.54 -5.80
CA GLU A 46 -10.47 -15.05 -7.13
C GLU A 46 -10.01 -13.91 -8.06
N GLN A 47 -10.62 -12.72 -7.95
CA GLN A 47 -10.16 -11.54 -8.71
C GLN A 47 -8.75 -11.13 -8.31
N LEU A 48 -8.45 -11.10 -7.01
CA LEU A 48 -7.11 -10.75 -6.50
C LEU A 48 -6.08 -11.83 -6.85
N GLU A 49 -6.41 -13.10 -6.63
CA GLU A 49 -5.54 -14.25 -6.88
C GLU A 49 -5.12 -14.34 -8.34
N SER A 50 -6.04 -14.04 -9.26
CA SER A 50 -5.75 -14.05 -10.71
C SER A 50 -4.68 -13.06 -11.17
N ARG A 51 -4.27 -12.10 -10.33
CA ARG A 51 -3.27 -11.09 -10.70
C ARG A 51 -1.83 -11.56 -10.56
N ALA A 52 -1.57 -12.57 -9.73
CA ALA A 52 -0.25 -13.11 -9.51
C ALA A 52 -0.32 -14.63 -9.23
N PRO A 53 -0.94 -15.42 -10.12
CA PRO A 53 -1.33 -16.81 -9.84
C PRO A 53 -0.17 -17.68 -9.36
N GLU A 54 1.03 -17.48 -9.91
CA GLU A 54 2.24 -18.21 -9.51
C GLU A 54 2.66 -17.94 -8.06
N TYR A 55 2.49 -16.70 -7.58
CA TYR A 55 2.83 -16.32 -6.20
C TYR A 55 1.82 -16.88 -5.20
N TRP A 56 0.54 -17.00 -5.60
CA TRP A 56 -0.47 -17.68 -4.80
C TRP A 56 -0.25 -19.20 -4.78
N SER A 57 0.04 -19.82 -5.94
CA SER A 57 0.24 -21.27 -6.02
C SER A 57 1.48 -21.75 -5.28
N ASN A 58 2.54 -20.93 -5.25
CA ASN A 58 3.80 -21.25 -4.59
C ASN A 58 3.78 -20.91 -3.08
N GLY A 59 2.70 -20.33 -2.56
CA GLY A 59 2.53 -20.02 -1.14
C GLY A 59 3.15 -18.70 -0.68
N VAL A 60 3.75 -17.91 -1.59
CA VAL A 60 4.25 -16.55 -1.30
C VAL A 60 3.09 -15.65 -0.86
N PHE A 61 1.95 -15.73 -1.54
CA PHE A 61 0.71 -15.10 -1.10
C PHE A 61 -0.25 -16.16 -0.59
N SER A 62 -0.88 -15.90 0.55
CA SER A 62 -1.87 -16.80 1.13
C SER A 62 -2.92 -16.06 1.95
N HIS A 63 -3.93 -16.79 2.42
CA HIS A 63 -4.95 -16.30 3.34
C HIS A 63 -5.67 -15.03 2.85
N CYS A 64 -6.19 -15.04 1.62
CA CYS A 64 -7.02 -13.95 1.13
C CYS A 64 -8.27 -13.77 2.02
N GLN A 65 -8.30 -12.70 2.80
CA GLN A 65 -9.40 -12.35 3.67
C GLN A 65 -10.09 -11.08 3.16
N PHE A 66 -11.18 -11.26 2.42
CA PHE A 66 -12.02 -10.16 1.95
C PHE A 66 -12.68 -9.41 3.13
N GLN A 67 -12.47 -8.09 3.17
CA GLN A 67 -12.96 -7.20 4.23
C GLN A 67 -14.25 -6.46 3.83
N GLY A 68 -14.47 -6.27 2.53
CA GLY A 68 -15.63 -5.55 2.04
C GLY A 68 -15.38 -4.83 0.72
N THR A 69 -16.46 -4.26 0.18
CA THR A 69 -16.44 -3.45 -1.05
C THR A 69 -16.82 -2.03 -0.71
N VAL A 70 -16.03 -1.08 -1.20
CA VAL A 70 -16.39 0.34 -1.20
C VAL A 70 -16.87 0.70 -2.59
N GLU A 71 -18.12 1.13 -2.68
CA GLU A 71 -18.66 1.73 -3.91
C GLU A 71 -18.30 3.20 -3.97
N ILE A 72 -17.89 3.63 -5.16
CA ILE A 72 -17.41 4.96 -5.45
C ILE A 72 -18.37 5.57 -6.48
N SER A 73 -18.53 6.89 -6.44
CA SER A 73 -19.27 7.63 -7.46
C SER A 73 -18.87 7.19 -8.87
N ASN A 74 -19.85 7.15 -9.78
CA ASN A 74 -19.69 6.75 -11.19
C ASN A 74 -19.41 5.26 -11.41
N GLY A 75 -19.91 4.38 -10.52
CA GLY A 75 -19.89 2.92 -10.72
C GLY A 75 -18.52 2.26 -10.53
N LYS A 76 -17.54 3.02 -10.02
CA LYS A 76 -16.23 2.49 -9.64
C LYS A 76 -16.36 1.70 -8.33
N ARG A 77 -15.74 0.53 -8.22
CA ARG A 77 -15.75 -0.30 -7.00
C ARG A 77 -14.34 -0.61 -6.57
N GLU A 78 -14.16 -0.74 -5.26
CA GLU A 78 -12.91 -1.17 -4.67
C GLU A 78 -13.16 -2.30 -3.68
N HIS A 79 -12.44 -3.42 -3.83
CA HIS A 79 -12.42 -4.49 -2.85
C HIS A 79 -11.24 -4.31 -1.91
N MET A 80 -11.47 -4.56 -0.62
CA MET A 80 -10.47 -4.49 0.44
C MET A 80 -10.16 -5.90 0.94
N PHE A 81 -8.88 -6.19 1.16
CA PHE A 81 -8.41 -7.51 1.60
C PHE A 81 -7.32 -7.35 2.66
N ASN A 82 -7.20 -8.36 3.51
CA ASN A 82 -5.94 -8.68 4.17
C ASN A 82 -5.40 -9.97 3.54
N ILE A 83 -4.10 -10.03 3.31
CA ILE A 83 -3.41 -11.21 2.80
C ILE A 83 -2.17 -11.47 3.64
N SER A 84 -1.69 -12.71 3.67
CA SER A 84 -0.39 -13.06 4.21
C SER A 84 0.65 -13.11 3.10
N VAL A 85 1.80 -12.51 3.34
CA VAL A 85 2.93 -12.44 2.40
C VAL A 85 4.14 -13.14 3.00
N GLY A 86 4.63 -14.17 2.32
CA GLY A 86 5.83 -14.91 2.70
C GLY A 86 7.07 -14.02 2.76
N ASP A 87 8.05 -14.46 3.54
CA ASP A 87 9.36 -13.80 3.67
C ASP A 87 10.25 -14.02 2.44
N ASP A 88 9.94 -15.03 1.63
CA ASP A 88 10.56 -15.31 0.33
C ASP A 88 10.37 -14.19 -0.70
N LEU A 89 9.34 -13.36 -0.56
CA LEU A 89 9.19 -12.15 -1.35
C LEU A 89 10.19 -11.04 -0.97
N ILE A 90 10.82 -11.15 0.20
CA ILE A 90 11.63 -10.09 0.78
C ILE A 90 13.11 -10.43 0.57
N PRO A 91 13.86 -9.62 -0.21
CA PRO A 91 15.30 -9.78 -0.34
C PRO A 91 15.94 -9.71 1.05
N GLU A 92 16.94 -10.56 1.32
CA GLU A 92 17.64 -10.65 2.61
C GLU A 92 17.95 -9.25 3.18
N VAL A 93 17.17 -8.82 4.18
CA VAL A 93 17.36 -7.51 4.82
C VAL A 93 18.37 -7.68 5.95
N SER A 94 19.57 -7.15 5.77
CA SER A 94 20.53 -7.00 6.87
C SER A 94 20.14 -5.79 7.73
N GLY A 95 19.35 -5.98 8.78
CA GLY A 95 19.02 -4.93 9.76
C GLY A 95 17.66 -5.11 10.43
N GLU A 96 17.61 -4.90 11.75
CA GLU A 96 16.51 -5.30 12.66
C GLU A 96 15.16 -4.57 12.52
N GLU A 97 14.88 -3.83 11.46
CA GLU A 97 13.51 -3.38 11.17
C GLU A 97 13.22 -3.65 9.71
N MET A 98 12.50 -4.74 9.43
CA MET A 98 11.88 -4.92 8.12
C MET A 98 10.82 -3.84 7.94
N ILE A 99 11.02 -3.03 6.90
CA ILE A 99 10.24 -1.82 6.73
C ILE A 99 8.98 -2.15 5.94
N TYR A 100 7.86 -2.17 6.64
CA TYR A 100 6.51 -2.41 6.12
C TYR A 100 6.24 -1.80 4.74
N PHE A 101 6.70 -0.57 4.49
CA PHE A 101 6.44 0.11 3.22
C PHE A 101 7.13 -0.57 2.02
N ALA A 102 8.29 -1.19 2.23
CA ALA A 102 9.02 -1.90 1.18
C ALA A 102 8.27 -3.19 0.82
N VAL A 103 7.85 -3.97 1.83
CA VAL A 103 7.02 -5.17 1.61
C VAL A 103 5.72 -4.78 0.91
N ALA A 104 5.05 -3.72 1.35
CA ALA A 104 3.85 -3.20 0.69
C ALA A 104 4.12 -2.81 -0.77
N TYR A 105 5.24 -2.15 -1.06
CA TYR A 105 5.64 -1.81 -2.42
C TYR A 105 5.86 -3.06 -3.30
N PHE A 106 6.63 -4.05 -2.84
CA PHE A 106 6.90 -5.26 -3.62
C PHE A 106 5.66 -6.11 -3.84
N THR A 107 4.83 -6.26 -2.80
CA THR A 107 3.52 -6.90 -2.93
C THR A 107 2.67 -6.18 -3.98
N ASN A 108 2.64 -4.84 -3.98
CA ASN A 108 1.93 -4.09 -5.01
C ASN A 108 2.53 -4.31 -6.41
N LYS A 109 3.86 -4.36 -6.52
CA LYS A 109 4.54 -4.54 -7.80
C LYS A 109 4.22 -5.91 -8.38
N VAL A 110 4.32 -6.97 -7.58
CA VAL A 110 3.98 -8.34 -8.00
C VAL A 110 2.51 -8.43 -8.41
N LEU A 111 1.58 -7.92 -7.59
CA LEU A 111 0.15 -7.91 -7.93
C LEU A 111 -0.19 -7.07 -9.17
N ASN A 112 0.74 -6.29 -9.70
CA ASN A 112 0.57 -5.53 -10.94
C ASN A 112 1.54 -5.92 -12.06
N THR A 113 2.43 -6.90 -11.88
CA THR A 113 3.57 -7.14 -12.80
C THR A 113 3.12 -7.46 -14.22
N ASP A 114 2.08 -8.29 -14.38
CA ASP A 114 1.55 -8.70 -15.68
C ASP A 114 0.39 -7.82 -16.17
N SER A 115 0.12 -6.70 -15.49
CA SER A 115 -1.04 -5.87 -15.76
C SER A 115 -0.66 -4.40 -15.94
N TRP A 116 -0.99 -3.85 -17.10
CA TRP A 116 -0.81 -2.43 -17.39
C TRP A 116 -1.86 -1.53 -16.71
N ASP A 117 -2.85 -2.11 -16.06
CA ASP A 117 -4.01 -1.41 -15.49
C ASP A 117 -3.80 -0.89 -14.05
N CYS A 118 -2.70 -1.30 -13.42
CA CYS A 118 -2.23 -0.91 -12.08
C CYS A 118 -3.34 -0.87 -11.02
N ARG A 119 -4.23 -1.86 -11.00
CA ARG A 119 -5.49 -1.80 -10.22
C ARG A 119 -5.33 -1.99 -8.73
N THR A 120 -4.17 -2.42 -8.23
CA THR A 120 -3.96 -2.59 -6.79
C THR A 120 -3.22 -1.43 -6.15
N VAL A 121 -3.50 -1.23 -4.87
CA VAL A 121 -2.72 -0.41 -3.93
C VAL A 121 -2.56 -1.20 -2.65
N VAL A 122 -1.40 -1.12 -2.03
CA VAL A 122 -1.03 -1.99 -0.92
C VAL A 122 -0.48 -1.17 0.23
N GLY A 123 -0.94 -1.46 1.44
CA GLY A 123 -0.42 -0.90 2.68
C GLY A 123 -1.41 0.00 3.42
N ILE A 124 -1.13 0.20 4.71
CA ILE A 124 -1.82 1.13 5.60
C ILE A 124 -0.84 2.09 6.27
N GLY A 125 -1.38 3.20 6.76
CA GLY A 125 -0.65 4.18 7.56
C GLY A 125 0.10 3.55 8.73
N GLN A 126 1.40 3.82 8.82
CA GLN A 126 2.27 3.30 9.86
C GLN A 126 2.42 4.31 11.01
N PRO A 127 2.58 3.87 12.27
CA PRO A 127 2.75 4.78 13.42
C PRO A 127 3.91 5.76 13.27
N ASN A 128 5.00 5.36 12.62
CA ASN A 128 6.16 6.22 12.34
C ASN A 128 5.92 7.26 11.24
N ASP A 129 4.80 7.17 10.51
CA ASP A 129 4.39 8.14 9.50
C ASP A 129 3.39 9.17 10.03
N THR A 130 3.08 9.10 11.32
CA THR A 130 2.04 9.93 11.93
C THR A 130 2.35 11.42 11.82
N TYR A 131 1.31 12.22 11.56
CA TYR A 131 1.39 13.68 11.61
C TYR A 131 0.36 14.28 12.59
N THR A 132 0.66 15.45 13.13
CA THR A 132 -0.25 16.16 14.03
C THR A 132 -1.27 16.95 13.22
N ARG A 133 -2.56 16.62 13.36
CA ARG A 133 -3.62 17.40 12.73
C ARG A 133 -3.99 18.58 13.62
N ILE A 134 -3.47 19.76 13.29
CA ILE A 134 -3.91 21.00 13.94
C ILE A 134 -5.30 21.35 13.39
N LYS A 135 -6.34 21.26 14.24
CA LYS A 135 -7.65 21.83 13.94
C LYS A 135 -7.53 23.36 14.02
N VAL A 136 -7.00 23.99 12.99
CA VAL A 136 -7.26 25.43 12.82
C VAL A 136 -8.65 25.56 12.20
N MET A 137 -9.46 26.43 12.79
CA MET A 137 -10.83 26.74 12.37
C MET A 137 -10.86 27.06 10.88
N ASP A 138 -11.76 26.39 10.15
CA ASP A 138 -12.22 26.67 8.79
C ASP A 138 -11.14 26.89 7.71
N ASP A 139 -10.64 25.81 7.12
CA ASP A 139 -10.77 25.51 5.67
C ASP A 139 -9.79 24.41 5.25
N ILE A 140 -10.36 23.28 4.82
CA ILE A 140 -9.72 22.13 4.16
C ILE A 140 -8.62 21.41 4.98
N PRO A 141 -8.89 20.19 5.49
CA PRO A 141 -7.84 19.43 6.16
C PRO A 141 -6.83 18.94 5.11
N LEU A 142 -5.68 19.61 5.04
CA LEU A 142 -4.49 19.07 4.40
C LEU A 142 -4.20 17.70 5.02
N GLN A 143 -4.06 16.69 4.16
CA GLN A 143 -3.76 15.32 4.57
C GLN A 143 -2.37 14.95 4.11
N GLU A 144 -1.67 14.15 4.92
CA GLU A 144 -0.40 13.60 4.51
C GLU A 144 -0.58 12.22 3.88
N PHE A 145 0.07 12.03 2.73
CA PHE A 145 0.10 10.77 2.01
C PHE A 145 1.54 10.29 1.87
N ILE A 146 1.76 9.01 2.13
CA ILE A 146 3.05 8.37 1.90
C ILE A 146 3.04 7.75 0.51
N LEU A 147 3.90 8.27 -0.37
CA LEU A 147 4.15 7.72 -1.69
C LEU A 147 5.40 6.83 -1.63
N THR A 148 5.32 5.63 -2.20
CA THR A 148 6.45 4.72 -2.35
C THR A 148 6.65 4.40 -3.83
N THR A 149 7.90 4.48 -4.28
CA THR A 149 8.26 4.35 -5.69
C THR A 149 9.77 4.11 -5.81
N PRO A 150 10.29 3.56 -6.92
CA PRO A 150 11.73 3.54 -7.18
C PRO A 150 12.32 4.93 -7.03
N THR A 151 13.55 5.00 -6.52
CA THR A 151 14.18 6.26 -6.18
C THR A 151 14.49 7.05 -7.47
N GLU A 152 13.65 8.04 -7.79
CA GLU A 152 13.83 8.94 -8.93
C GLU A 152 14.17 10.36 -8.45
N GLN A 153 15.17 11.01 -9.09
CA GLN A 153 15.66 12.33 -8.68
C GLN A 153 14.63 13.47 -8.87
N ASN A 154 13.51 13.23 -9.55
CA ASN A 154 12.64 14.27 -10.08
C ASN A 154 11.15 14.00 -9.83
N ILE A 155 10.79 12.99 -9.05
CA ILE A 155 9.37 12.65 -8.83
C ILE A 155 8.59 13.82 -8.20
N CYS A 156 9.14 14.49 -7.20
CA CYS A 156 8.50 15.64 -6.57
C CYS A 156 8.24 16.78 -7.57
N GLN A 157 9.19 17.04 -8.47
CA GLN A 157 9.02 18.07 -9.52
C GLN A 157 7.90 17.70 -10.52
N LYS A 158 7.71 16.41 -10.79
CA LYS A 158 6.64 15.93 -11.70
C LYS A 158 5.24 16.10 -11.09
N ILE A 159 5.09 15.97 -9.77
CA ILE A 159 3.78 15.86 -9.12
C ILE A 159 3.32 17.11 -8.35
N VAL A 160 4.25 17.92 -7.83
CA VAL A 160 3.90 19.12 -7.04
C VAL A 160 3.17 20.15 -7.91
N GLY A 161 2.13 20.76 -7.34
CA GLY A 161 1.26 21.73 -8.00
C GLY A 161 0.26 21.12 -8.99
N LYS A 162 0.35 19.81 -9.27
CA LYS A 162 -0.56 19.12 -10.19
C LYS A 162 -1.84 18.69 -9.48
N ARG A 163 -2.87 18.46 -10.30
CA ARG A 163 -4.19 18.00 -9.87
C ARG A 163 -4.48 16.61 -10.40
N TYR A 164 -5.24 15.86 -9.62
CA TYR A 164 -5.57 14.45 -9.84
C TYR A 164 -7.00 14.16 -9.42
N VAL A 165 -7.52 13.05 -9.92
CA VAL A 165 -8.85 12.49 -9.64
C VAL A 165 -9.93 13.54 -9.89
N GLU A 166 -9.98 14.04 -11.14
CA GLU A 166 -10.92 15.08 -11.55
C GLU A 166 -10.83 16.32 -10.65
N ASP A 167 -9.63 16.85 -10.43
CA ASP A 167 -9.36 18.03 -9.60
C ASP A 167 -9.70 17.90 -8.09
N GLN A 168 -10.01 16.69 -7.60
CA GLN A 168 -10.30 16.45 -6.18
C GLN A 168 -9.06 16.37 -5.29
N ILE A 169 -7.88 16.12 -5.88
CA ILE A 169 -6.59 16.10 -5.18
C ILE A 169 -5.65 17.09 -5.83
N LYS A 170 -5.03 17.95 -5.02
CA LYS A 170 -3.85 18.74 -5.41
C LYS A 170 -2.68 18.39 -4.50
N VAL A 171 -1.54 18.09 -5.09
CA VAL A 171 -0.29 17.87 -4.34
C VAL A 171 0.35 19.24 -4.11
N GLU A 172 0.40 19.69 -2.86
CA GLU A 172 0.97 20.98 -2.47
C GLU A 172 2.47 20.87 -2.20
N GLU A 173 2.89 19.80 -1.53
CA GLU A 173 4.29 19.58 -1.16
C GLU A 173 4.68 18.11 -1.37
N CYS A 174 5.97 17.86 -1.62
CA CYS A 174 6.55 16.54 -1.74
C CYS A 174 7.97 16.56 -1.14
N HIS A 175 8.22 15.68 -0.19
CA HIS A 175 9.48 15.59 0.53
C HIS A 175 9.98 14.14 0.53
N PHE A 176 11.23 13.91 0.12
CA PHE A 176 11.87 12.61 0.29
C PHE A 176 12.12 12.36 1.78
N LEU A 177 11.76 11.19 2.27
CA LEU A 177 11.95 10.81 3.68
C LEU A 177 13.17 9.90 3.85
N ARG A 178 13.18 8.78 3.12
CA ARG A 178 14.26 7.78 3.16
C ARG A 178 14.15 6.84 1.96
N SER A 179 15.22 6.10 1.71
CA SER A 179 15.24 4.98 0.76
C SER A 179 15.72 3.73 1.46
N GLU A 180 15.22 2.57 1.04
CA GLU A 180 15.78 1.29 1.48
C GLU A 180 16.75 0.71 0.47
N THR A 181 17.81 0.09 1.00
CA THR A 181 18.76 -0.73 0.25
C THR A 181 18.21 -2.15 0.09
N ILE A 182 16.94 -2.29 -0.27
CA ILE A 182 16.32 -3.59 -0.52
C ILE A 182 16.30 -3.80 -2.03
N HIS A 183 16.93 -4.88 -2.49
CA HIS A 183 17.09 -5.18 -3.91
C HIS A 183 15.94 -6.07 -4.40
N PHE A 184 14.87 -5.47 -4.89
CA PHE A 184 13.93 -6.18 -5.75
C PHE A 184 14.19 -5.75 -7.18
N ASP A 185 14.60 -6.68 -8.03
CA ASP A 185 15.00 -6.40 -9.42
C ASP A 185 16.07 -5.29 -9.53
N GLY A 186 16.96 -5.19 -8.53
CA GLY A 186 18.05 -4.20 -8.50
C GLY A 186 17.62 -2.74 -8.23
N GLN A 187 16.36 -2.49 -7.84
CA GLN A 187 15.85 -1.13 -7.61
C GLN A 187 15.80 -0.73 -6.13
N HIS A 188 16.27 0.48 -5.82
CA HIS A 188 16.07 1.10 -4.51
C HIS A 188 14.69 1.74 -4.42
N VAL A 189 13.93 1.41 -3.38
CA VAL A 189 12.60 1.99 -3.13
C VAL A 189 12.73 3.21 -2.21
N GLY A 190 12.23 4.35 -2.68
CA GLY A 190 12.11 5.59 -1.94
C GLY A 190 10.76 5.75 -1.27
N LYS A 191 10.76 6.41 -0.11
CA LYS A 191 9.58 6.84 0.63
C LYS A 191 9.50 8.36 0.60
N TYR A 192 8.35 8.89 0.20
CA TYR A 192 8.10 10.31 0.07
C TYR A 192 6.85 10.71 0.85
N ARG A 193 6.90 11.85 1.54
CA ARG A 193 5.74 12.49 2.17
C ARG A 193 5.15 13.50 1.21
N LEU A 194 3.88 13.35 0.88
CA LEU A 194 3.11 14.32 0.13
C LEU A 194 2.16 15.07 1.05
N ARG A 195 2.08 16.38 0.88
CA ARG A 195 1.02 17.18 1.48
C ARG A 195 -0.07 17.38 0.44
N ILE A 196 -1.27 16.88 0.73
CA ILE A 196 -2.39 16.86 -0.21
C ILE A 196 -3.50 17.79 0.27
N ASP A 197 -3.89 18.69 -0.62
CA ASP A 197 -5.13 19.46 -0.54
C ASP A 197 -6.26 18.63 -1.16
N LYS A 198 -7.15 18.12 -0.30
CA LYS A 198 -8.35 17.38 -0.73
C LYS A 198 -9.48 18.35 -1.00
N ARG A 199 -9.69 18.66 -2.28
CA ARG A 199 -10.73 19.58 -2.75
C ARG A 199 -12.02 18.82 -3.03
N LEU A 200 -12.91 18.77 -2.04
CA LEU A 200 -14.25 18.19 -2.18
C LEU A 200 -15.20 19.13 -2.95
N LYS A 201 -14.81 19.56 -4.15
CA LYS A 201 -15.55 20.58 -4.91
C LYS A 201 -16.77 20.03 -5.67
N TYR A 202 -17.01 18.72 -5.64
CA TYR A 202 -18.12 18.07 -6.34
C TYR A 202 -19.25 17.66 -5.38
N SER A 203 -20.48 17.73 -5.88
CA SER A 203 -21.74 17.44 -5.17
C SER A 203 -21.88 16.01 -4.65
N LYS A 204 -20.98 15.09 -5.04
CA LYS A 204 -20.84 13.73 -4.48
C LYS A 204 -19.36 13.41 -4.26
N PRO A 205 -18.75 13.90 -3.17
CA PRO A 205 -17.34 13.63 -2.90
C PRO A 205 -17.08 12.13 -2.75
N MET A 206 -16.02 11.62 -3.39
CA MET A 206 -15.57 10.25 -3.13
C MET A 206 -15.19 10.13 -1.65
N GLN A 207 -15.56 9.01 -1.02
CA GLN A 207 -15.17 8.73 0.36
C GLN A 207 -13.64 8.86 0.50
N ALA A 208 -13.15 9.43 1.60
CA ALA A 208 -11.72 9.72 1.79
C ALA A 208 -10.82 8.49 1.63
N ASN A 209 -11.35 7.31 1.95
CA ASN A 209 -10.62 6.05 1.85
C ASN A 209 -10.63 5.47 0.43
N SER A 210 -11.41 5.99 -0.52
CA SER A 210 -11.49 5.43 -1.88
C SER A 210 -10.82 6.31 -2.93
N ILE A 211 -10.59 7.59 -2.63
CA ILE A 211 -9.97 8.52 -3.58
C ILE A 211 -8.51 8.18 -3.92
N TYR A 212 -7.79 7.53 -3.00
CA TYR A 212 -6.34 7.39 -3.14
C TYR A 212 -5.90 6.22 -4.03
N THR A 213 -6.68 5.14 -4.10
CA THR A 213 -6.43 4.09 -5.11
C THR A 213 -6.55 4.67 -6.52
N HIS A 214 -7.51 5.58 -6.74
CA HIS A 214 -7.62 6.29 -8.00
C HIS A 214 -6.48 7.29 -8.23
N PHE A 215 -6.02 7.98 -7.18
CA PHE A 215 -4.84 8.85 -7.26
C PHE A 215 -3.58 8.07 -7.67
N ILE A 216 -3.28 6.94 -7.01
CA ILE A 216 -2.14 6.09 -7.37
C ILE A 216 -2.29 5.52 -8.78
N ARG A 217 -3.50 5.08 -9.17
CA ARG A 217 -3.77 4.62 -10.54
C ARG A 217 -3.50 5.70 -11.58
N GLU A 218 -3.93 6.94 -11.33
CA GLU A 218 -3.67 8.06 -12.23
C GLU A 218 -2.18 8.44 -12.28
N LEU A 219 -1.47 8.39 -11.15
CA LEU A 219 -0.02 8.57 -11.11
C LEU A 219 0.70 7.53 -11.95
N ASN A 220 0.34 6.26 -11.79
CA ASN A 220 0.86 5.17 -12.61
C ASN A 220 0.57 5.43 -14.10
N PHE A 221 -0.69 5.66 -14.47
CA PHE A 221 -1.04 5.94 -15.86
C PHE A 221 -0.23 7.09 -16.48
N LYS A 222 0.04 8.17 -15.73
CA LYS A 222 0.78 9.34 -16.23
C LYS A 222 2.30 9.15 -16.23
N TYR A 223 2.86 8.47 -15.23
CA TYR A 223 4.29 8.57 -14.92
C TYR A 223 4.99 7.23 -14.66
N GLY A 224 4.28 6.14 -14.38
CA GLY A 224 4.89 4.93 -13.85
C GLY A 224 4.19 3.65 -14.31
N ARG A 225 4.96 2.64 -14.73
CA ARG A 225 4.40 1.36 -15.19
C ARG A 225 4.06 0.48 -13.98
N CYS A 226 3.11 0.94 -13.18
CA CYS A 226 2.76 0.40 -11.87
C CYS A 226 3.90 0.52 -10.83
N ASP A 227 4.69 1.58 -10.94
CA ASP A 227 5.84 1.89 -10.06
C ASP A 227 5.49 2.79 -8.88
N PHE A 228 4.24 3.25 -8.78
CA PHE A 228 3.74 3.99 -7.64
C PHE A 228 2.85 3.11 -6.78
N ASN A 229 3.12 3.14 -5.48
CA ASN A 229 2.26 2.67 -4.42
C ASN A 229 2.18 3.73 -3.31
N GLY A 230 1.30 3.55 -2.33
CA GLY A 230 1.25 4.46 -1.19
C GLY A 230 -0.01 4.30 -0.35
N TYR A 231 -0.05 5.06 0.74
CA TYR A 231 -1.12 5.01 1.72
C TYR A 231 -1.25 6.33 2.47
N TRP A 232 -2.43 6.58 3.05
CA TRP A 232 -2.64 7.73 3.92
C TRP A 232 -1.81 7.60 5.21
N ALA A 233 -1.10 8.66 5.57
CA ALA A 233 -0.45 8.73 6.86
C ALA A 233 -1.50 8.82 7.98
N PRO A 234 -1.30 8.15 9.12
CA PRO A 234 -2.20 8.30 10.25
C PRO A 234 -2.04 9.70 10.86
N PHE A 235 -3.09 10.22 11.48
CA PHE A 235 -3.00 11.48 12.20
C PHE A 235 -3.21 11.26 13.70
N VAL A 236 -2.51 12.04 14.51
CA VAL A 236 -2.80 12.19 15.94
C VAL A 236 -3.49 13.52 16.19
N SER A 237 -4.52 13.48 17.04
CA SER A 237 -5.08 14.70 17.59
C SER A 237 -4.12 15.24 18.65
N PRO A 238 -3.83 16.55 18.68
CA PRO A 238 -3.06 17.12 19.77
C PRO A 238 -3.79 16.84 21.10
N SER A 239 -3.04 16.43 22.12
CA SER A 239 -3.58 16.27 23.47
C SER A 239 -4.08 17.62 23.96
N CYS A 240 -5.38 17.74 24.30
CA CYS A 240 -5.88 18.90 25.02
C CYS A 240 -5.12 18.99 26.34
N LYS A 241 -4.35 20.07 26.54
CA LYS A 241 -3.77 20.43 27.84
C LYS A 241 -4.72 21.33 28.59
#